data_AF-B8M2U5-F1
#
_entry.id   AF-B8M2U5-F1
#
_cell.length_a   1.000
_cell.length_b   1.000
_cell.length_c   1.000
_cell.angle_alpha   90.00
_cell.angle_beta   90.00
_cell.angle_gamma   90.00
#
_symmetry.space_group_name_H-M   'P 1'
#
loop_
_entity.id
_entity.type
_entity.pdbx_description
1 polymer ?
#
loop_
_entity_poly.entity_id
_entity_poly.type
_entity_poly.pdbx_seq_one_letter_code
_entity_poly.pdbx_strand_id
1 'polypeptide(L)'
;MAVCYRLNGDSVSDPIFQPCGNPGTTSMCCATNRTNPSGGNYDNGYTADVCLENGICQNKIFVTYEDGDTTLVTLYYRDYCTSSNWTKDGGCLNVCTEQTKLTTFRHSLGESILVVVQQWQV
;
A
#
# COMPACT_ATOMS: atom_id res chain seq x y z
N MET A 1 -15.20 13.40 -9.18
CA MET A 1 -13.78 13.00 -9.13
C MET A 1 -13.46 12.65 -7.69
N ALA A 2 -12.91 11.47 -7.44
CA ALA A 2 -12.59 11.05 -6.09
C ALA A 2 -11.16 11.48 -5.77
N VAL A 3 -11.01 12.22 -4.67
CA VAL A 3 -9.76 12.83 -4.24
C VAL A 3 -9.16 11.95 -3.16
N CYS A 4 -7.88 11.62 -3.31
CA CYS A 4 -7.12 10.92 -2.28
C CYS A 4 -6.42 11.96 -1.40
N TYR A 5 -6.38 11.73 -0.10
CA TYR A 5 -5.85 12.64 0.90
C TYR A 5 -4.73 11.96 1.67
N ARG A 6 -3.72 12.74 2.03
CA ARG A 6 -2.65 12.39 2.97
C ARG A 6 -3.15 12.53 4.42
N LEU A 7 -2.37 12.01 5.36
CA LEU A 7 -2.66 12.10 6.80
C LEU A 7 -2.82 13.54 7.30
N ASN A 8 -2.09 14.49 6.71
CA ASN A 8 -2.18 15.92 7.03
C ASN A 8 -3.41 16.61 6.41
N GLY A 9 -4.22 15.89 5.62
CA GLY A 9 -5.41 16.40 4.94
C GLY A 9 -5.16 16.95 3.54
N ASP A 10 -3.91 16.95 3.04
CA ASP A 10 -3.60 17.45 1.70
C ASP A 10 -4.05 16.47 0.62
N SER A 11 -4.56 17.00 -0.49
CA SER A 11 -4.94 16.19 -1.65
C SER A 11 -3.71 15.68 -2.40
N VAL A 12 -3.79 14.44 -2.87
CA VAL A 12 -2.81 13.81 -3.76
C VAL A 12 -3.23 14.03 -5.21
N SER A 13 -2.31 14.57 -6.02
CA SER A 13 -2.53 14.85 -7.45
C SER A 13 -2.03 13.75 -8.38
N ASP A 14 -1.30 12.76 -7.85
CA ASP A 14 -0.71 11.69 -8.63
C ASP A 14 -1.79 10.69 -9.10
N PRO A 15 -1.99 10.52 -10.43
CA PRO A 15 -3.05 9.68 -10.99
C PRO A 15 -2.82 8.18 -10.83
N ILE A 16 -1.65 7.75 -10.32
CA ILE A 16 -1.45 6.32 -10.02
C ILE A 16 -2.32 5.89 -8.83
N PHE A 17 -2.61 6.81 -7.91
CA PHE A 17 -3.43 6.55 -6.73
C PHE A 17 -4.91 6.75 -7.06
N GLN A 18 -5.69 5.70 -6.86
CA GLN A 18 -7.12 5.72 -7.12
C GLN A 18 -7.88 5.16 -5.90
N PRO A 19 -9.12 5.63 -5.68
CA PRO A 19 -10.00 5.04 -4.69
C PRO A 19 -10.22 3.57 -4.94
N CYS A 20 -10.22 2.79 -3.87
CA CYS A 20 -10.67 1.42 -3.94
C CYS A 20 -12.21 1.39 -4.05
N GLY A 21 -12.74 0.82 -5.14
CA GLY A 21 -14.17 0.81 -5.46
C GLY A 21 -14.99 -0.30 -4.80
N ASN A 22 -14.50 -0.94 -3.74
CA ASN A 22 -15.17 -2.09 -3.16
C ASN A 22 -16.27 -1.63 -2.17
N PRO A 23 -17.54 -2.04 -2.35
CA PRO A 23 -18.58 -1.73 -1.39
C PRO A 23 -18.27 -2.42 -0.06
N GLY A 24 -18.02 -1.64 1.00
CA GLY A 24 -17.69 -2.13 2.34
C GLY A 24 -16.23 -1.90 2.78
N THR A 25 -15.34 -1.42 1.91
CA THR A 25 -13.98 -1.03 2.31
C THR A 25 -13.97 0.30 3.05
N THR A 26 -13.15 0.35 4.10
CA THR A 26 -12.52 1.56 4.62
C THR A 26 -12.11 2.52 3.49
N SER A 27 -12.41 3.81 3.63
CA SER A 27 -12.11 4.91 2.71
C SER A 27 -10.60 5.01 2.43
N MET A 28 -10.12 4.33 1.40
CA MET A 28 -8.71 4.22 1.04
C MET A 28 -8.45 4.49 -0.45
N CYS A 29 -7.24 4.93 -0.76
CA CYS A 29 -6.70 4.94 -2.10
C CYS A 29 -5.38 4.17 -2.15
N CYS A 30 -5.20 3.41 -3.22
CA CYS A 30 -4.00 2.63 -3.48
C CYS A 30 -3.44 2.96 -4.86
N ALA A 31 -2.17 2.66 -5.12
CA ALA A 31 -1.58 2.87 -6.44
C ALA A 31 -1.94 1.75 -7.42
N THR A 32 -3.23 1.64 -7.73
CA THR A 32 -3.82 0.62 -8.62
C THR A 32 -3.54 0.89 -10.09
N ASN A 33 -3.18 2.12 -10.45
CA ASN A 33 -2.99 2.54 -11.85
C ASN A 33 -1.50 2.61 -12.25
N ARG A 34 -0.64 1.82 -11.61
CA ARG A 34 0.73 1.59 -12.08
C ARG A 34 0.72 0.66 -13.30
N THR A 35 1.66 0.85 -14.21
CA THR A 35 1.75 0.10 -15.48
C THR A 35 2.26 -1.33 -15.30
N ASN A 36 3.11 -1.57 -14.30
CA ASN A 36 3.56 -2.91 -13.94
C ASN A 36 2.45 -3.60 -13.13
N PRO A 37 1.81 -4.68 -13.61
CA PRO A 37 0.69 -5.29 -12.90
C PRO A 37 1.14 -5.94 -11.58
N SER A 38 0.19 -6.19 -10.67
CA SER A 38 0.47 -6.92 -9.42
C SER A 38 1.10 -8.28 -9.71
N GLY A 39 2.19 -8.61 -9.01
CA GLY A 39 2.98 -9.81 -9.27
C GLY A 39 3.91 -9.71 -10.47
N GLY A 40 4.17 -8.51 -11.00
CA GLY A 40 5.20 -8.27 -12.01
C GLY A 40 6.62 -8.27 -11.45
N ASN A 41 7.62 -8.17 -12.33
CA ASN A 41 9.04 -8.09 -11.97
C ASN A 41 9.41 -6.66 -11.51
N TYR A 42 10.20 -6.56 -10.43
CA TYR A 42 10.78 -5.33 -9.90
C TYR A 42 11.59 -4.53 -10.93
N ASP A 43 12.22 -5.20 -11.90
CA ASP A 43 12.97 -4.54 -12.96
C ASP A 43 12.09 -3.62 -13.83
N ASN A 44 10.78 -3.85 -13.86
CA ASN A 44 9.79 -3.02 -14.56
C ASN A 44 9.22 -1.89 -13.66
N GLY A 45 9.80 -1.67 -12.49
CA GLY A 45 9.35 -0.71 -11.47
C GLY A 45 8.36 -1.28 -10.47
N TYR A 46 7.80 -0.44 -9.60
CA TYR A 46 6.79 -0.86 -8.62
C TYR A 46 5.53 -1.39 -9.31
N THR A 47 4.99 -2.49 -8.79
CA THR A 47 3.77 -3.10 -9.31
C THR A 47 2.51 -2.38 -8.84
N ALA A 48 1.40 -2.60 -9.52
CA ALA A 48 0.08 -2.08 -9.14
C ALA A 48 -0.40 -2.76 -7.86
N ASP A 49 -0.98 -1.95 -6.98
CA ASP A 49 -1.52 -2.42 -5.72
C ASP A 49 -2.87 -3.11 -5.90
N VAL A 50 -3.17 -4.03 -4.99
CA VAL A 50 -4.47 -4.67 -4.82
C VAL A 50 -5.13 -4.10 -3.57
N CYS A 51 -6.35 -3.59 -3.73
CA CYS A 51 -7.17 -3.11 -2.63
C CYS A 51 -7.66 -4.27 -1.77
N LEU A 52 -7.31 -4.30 -0.49
CA LEU A 52 -7.86 -5.25 0.47
C LEU A 52 -9.06 -4.65 1.23
N GLU A 53 -10.00 -5.51 1.63
CA GLU A 53 -11.22 -5.12 2.34
C GLU A 53 -10.98 -4.35 3.64
N ASN A 54 -9.83 -4.62 4.29
CA ASN A 54 -9.45 -4.07 5.57
C ASN A 54 -8.88 -2.64 5.52
N GLY A 55 -8.77 -2.00 4.35
CA GLY A 55 -8.18 -0.66 4.25
C GLY A 55 -6.69 -0.64 3.87
N ILE A 56 -6.11 -1.78 3.47
CA ILE A 56 -4.67 -1.93 3.19
C ILE A 56 -4.42 -2.20 1.70
N CYS A 57 -3.42 -1.53 1.13
CA CYS A 57 -2.95 -1.76 -0.24
C CYS A 57 -1.93 -2.89 -0.22
N GLN A 58 -2.19 -3.99 -0.94
CA GLN A 58 -1.23 -5.08 -1.08
C GLN A 58 -0.45 -4.93 -2.39
N ASN A 59 0.86 -5.01 -2.31
CA ASN A 59 1.75 -5.01 -3.47
C ASN A 59 2.47 -6.35 -3.55
N LYS A 60 2.46 -6.99 -4.71
CA LYS A 60 3.19 -8.23 -4.97
C LYS A 60 4.21 -7.98 -6.05
N ILE A 61 5.46 -8.38 -5.85
CA ILE A 61 6.54 -8.08 -6.76
C ILE A 61 7.59 -9.20 -6.75
N PHE A 62 8.02 -9.65 -7.93
CA PHE A 62 9.14 -10.57 -8.04
C PHE A 62 10.45 -9.78 -8.03
N VAL A 63 11.38 -10.19 -7.16
CA VAL A 63 12.71 -9.61 -7.05
C VAL A 63 13.71 -10.70 -7.42
N THR A 64 14.57 -10.43 -8.40
CA THR A 64 15.73 -11.27 -8.72
C THR A 64 16.96 -10.72 -8.02
N TYR A 65 17.59 -11.53 -7.18
CA TYR A 65 18.80 -11.15 -6.46
C TYR A 65 20.07 -11.41 -7.31
N GLU A 66 21.22 -10.89 -6.85
CA GLU A 66 22.49 -11.00 -7.59
C GLU A 66 22.97 -12.45 -7.80
N ASP A 67 22.52 -13.38 -6.95
CA ASP A 67 22.78 -14.81 -7.06
C ASP A 67 21.89 -15.53 -8.10
N GLY A 68 20.94 -14.81 -8.71
CA GLY A 68 20.01 -15.33 -9.70
C GLY A 68 18.71 -15.89 -9.11
N ASP A 69 18.55 -15.90 -7.79
CA ASP A 69 17.32 -16.37 -7.17
C ASP A 69 16.20 -15.34 -7.34
N THR A 70 15.01 -15.82 -7.73
CA THR A 70 13.81 -15.00 -7.87
C THR A 70 12.84 -15.28 -6.73
N THR A 71 12.49 -14.26 -5.95
CA THR A 71 11.56 -14.37 -4.82
C THR A 71 10.34 -13.49 -5.02
N LEU A 72 9.16 -14.02 -4.69
CA LEU A 72 7.94 -13.21 -4.59
C LEU A 72 7.93 -12.47 -3.24
N VAL A 73 7.99 -11.15 -3.29
CA VAL A 73 7.85 -10.27 -2.13
C VAL A 73 6.42 -9.73 -2.11
N THR A 74 5.77 -9.83 -0.96
CA THR A 74 4.46 -9.18 -0.72
C THR A 74 4.62 -8.08 0.32
N LEU A 75 4.26 -6.85 -0.06
CA LEU A 75 4.33 -5.64 0.74
C LEU A 75 2.91 -5.14 1.02
N TYR A 76 2.73 -4.43 2.13
CA TYR A 76 1.43 -3.95 2.59
C TYR A 76 1.53 -2.48 3.00
N TYR A 77 0.80 -1.62 2.31
CA TYR A 77 0.83 -0.19 2.51
C TYR A 77 -0.49 0.34 3.05
N ARG A 78 -0.38 1.40 3.84
CA ARG A 78 -1.48 2.33 4.06
C ARG A 78 -1.11 3.63 3.35
N ASP A 79 -1.48 3.72 2.08
CA ASP A 79 -1.11 4.85 1.21
C ASP A 79 -1.91 6.11 1.57
N TYR A 80 -3.15 6.21 1.08
CA TYR A 80 -3.98 7.41 1.23
C TYR A 80 -5.42 7.05 1.54
N CYS A 81 -6.22 8.06 1.87
CA CYS A 81 -7.63 7.90 2.17
C CYS A 81 -8.51 8.75 1.26
N THR A 82 -9.72 8.31 0.96
CA THR A 82 -10.69 9.11 0.18
C THR A 82 -11.33 10.23 1.02
N SER A 83 -10.98 10.30 2.31
CA SER A 83 -11.41 11.30 3.28
C SER A 83 -10.19 12.06 3.80
N SER A 84 -10.31 13.38 3.94
CA SER A 84 -9.33 14.21 4.64
C SER A 84 -9.39 14.05 6.17
N ASN A 85 -10.45 13.42 6.68
CA ASN A 85 -10.59 13.12 8.10
C ASN A 85 -10.07 11.71 8.40
N TRP A 86 -8.86 11.64 8.95
CA TRP A 86 -8.15 10.39 9.29
C TRP A 86 -8.45 9.87 10.70
N THR A 87 -9.45 10.43 11.40
CA THR A 87 -9.87 9.92 12.70
C THR A 87 -10.51 8.53 12.58
N LYS A 88 -10.62 7.81 13.70
CA LYS A 88 -11.23 6.47 13.78
C LYS A 88 -12.64 6.42 13.16
N ASP A 89 -13.37 7.53 13.24
CA ASP A 89 -14.74 7.65 12.72
C ASP A 89 -14.79 8.20 11.28
N GLY A 90 -13.66 8.69 10.76
CA GLY A 90 -13.52 9.24 9.39
C GLY A 90 -13.43 8.18 8.30
N GLY A 91 -13.53 6.89 8.67
CA GLY A 91 -13.57 5.76 7.75
C GLY A 91 -12.23 5.40 7.12
N CYS A 92 -11.12 5.97 7.60
CA CYS A 92 -9.76 5.69 7.16
C CYS A 92 -9.04 4.77 8.16
N LEU A 93 -8.18 3.87 7.70
CA LEU A 93 -7.48 2.94 8.59
C LEU A 93 -6.46 3.70 9.48
N ASN A 94 -6.77 3.81 10.76
CA ASN A 94 -5.92 4.52 11.73
C ASN A 94 -4.85 3.60 12.35
N VAL A 95 -3.89 3.13 11.54
CA VAL A 95 -2.75 2.31 11.97
C VAL A 95 -1.44 2.95 11.54
N CYS A 96 -0.36 2.81 12.33
CA CYS A 96 0.94 3.40 11.98
C CYS A 96 0.84 4.91 11.71
N THR A 97 0.06 5.66 12.49
CA THR A 97 -0.04 7.13 12.42
C THR A 97 1.13 7.85 13.07
N GLU A 98 1.85 7.16 13.95
CA GLU A 98 3.13 7.58 14.50
C GLU A 98 4.27 6.89 13.73
N GLN A 99 5.43 7.55 13.61
CA GLN A 99 6.62 7.02 12.93
C GLN A 99 6.98 5.63 13.47
N THR A 100 6.48 4.59 12.82
CA THR A 100 6.77 3.23 13.21
C THR A 100 8.00 2.82 12.42
N LYS A 101 9.13 2.62 13.11
CA LYS A 101 10.33 2.05 12.47
C LYS A 101 9.93 0.78 11.72
N LEU A 102 10.41 0.64 10.48
CA LEU A 102 10.29 -0.57 9.66
C LEU A 102 10.47 -1.80 10.54
N THR A 103 9.39 -2.53 10.79
CA THR A 103 9.42 -3.74 11.62
C THR A 103 9.14 -4.92 10.70
N THR A 104 10.18 -5.65 10.34
CA THR A 104 10.05 -6.89 9.59
C THR A 104 9.44 -7.96 10.49
N PHE A 105 8.17 -8.30 10.29
CA PHE A 105 7.54 -9.42 10.97
C PHE A 105 7.90 -10.73 10.24
N ARG A 106 8.90 -11.47 10.73
CA ARG A 106 9.11 -12.85 10.28
C ARG A 106 8.06 -13.75 10.94
N HIS A 107 7.07 -14.21 10.19
CA HIS A 107 6.15 -15.25 10.65
C HIS A 107 6.86 -16.61 10.63
N SER A 108 6.70 -17.42 11.69
CA SER A 108 7.41 -18.68 11.91
C SER A 108 7.00 -19.86 10.99
N LEU A 109 6.29 -19.58 9.89
CA LEU A 109 5.77 -20.59 8.95
C LEU A 109 6.61 -20.73 7.66
N GLY A 110 7.79 -20.13 7.58
CA GLY A 110 8.70 -20.28 6.43
C GLY A 110 8.39 -19.38 5.23
N GLU A 111 7.29 -18.63 5.26
CA GLU A 111 7.00 -17.55 4.31
C GLU A 111 7.36 -16.20 4.93
N SER A 112 8.39 -15.54 4.41
CA SER A 112 8.78 -14.20 4.85
C SER A 112 7.76 -13.18 4.33
N ILE A 113 6.74 -12.85 5.13
CA ILE A 113 5.83 -11.75 4.83
C ILE A 113 6.51 -10.44 5.25
N LEU A 114 7.02 -9.69 4.28
CA LEU A 114 7.62 -8.38 4.52
C LEU A 114 6.52 -7.31 4.60
N VAL A 115 6.05 -7.01 5.81
CA VAL A 115 5.10 -5.90 6.03
C VAL A 115 5.87 -4.58 6.05
N VAL A 116 5.94 -3.89 4.91
CA VAL A 116 6.48 -2.51 4.84
C VAL A 116 5.33 -1.51 4.96
N VAL A 117 5.01 -1.07 6.17
CA VAL A 117 4.14 0.10 6.34
C VAL A 117 4.98 1.36 6.15
N GLN A 118 5.15 1.79 4.90
CA GLN A 118 5.79 3.08 4.61
C GLN A 118 4.78 4.21 4.80
N GLN A 119 5.04 5.10 5.75
CA GLN A 119 4.45 6.43 5.74
C GLN A 119 5.30 7.31 4.81
N TRP A 120 4.72 7.78 3.72
CA TRP A 120 5.34 8.82 2.88
C TRP A 120 5.33 10.13 3.68
N GLN A 121 6.47 10.48 4.29
CA GLN A 121 6.68 11.79 4.92
C GLN A 121 6.69 12.88 3.84
N VAL A 122 6.10 14.03 4.18
CA VAL A 122 6.20 15.29 3.43
C VAL A 122 7.60 15.87 3.54
#